data_AF-A0A6I4W1N5-F1
#
_entry.id   AF-A0A6I4W1N5-F1
#
_cell.length_a   1.000
_cell.length_b   1.000
_cell.length_c   1.000
_cell.angle_alpha   90.00
_cell.angle_beta   90.00
_cell.angle_gamma   90.00
#
_symmetry.space_group_name_H-M   'P 1'
#
loop_
_entity.id
_entity.type
_entity.pdbx_description
1 polymer ?
#
loop_
_entity_poly.entity_id
_entity_poly.type
_entity_poly.pdbx_seq_one_letter_code
_entity_poly.pdbx_strand_id
1 'polypeptide(L)'
;MDSKGRHVTGTAKNHESILYVEVHINDGSSVGCSGFLVSKQVALTAAHCLIPKSGEVEEALVAVMEEGGKYRTLGVSRYSLSSRYNPTTSEYDYAALFLNSPVDREPYKVATYQGNKGDLVVTANFPGHKQKKKHLEMWEYTLIVDEIRRKNHNKLHMIGPAYHGQSGATFSVNGEKVAYGVLSQGDNGPLFQTFDKPALKEISEWKRLSK
;
A
#
# COMPACT_ATOMS: atom_id res chain seq x y z
N MET A 1 15.17 18.37 5.34
CA MET A 1 14.65 18.74 4.01
C MET A 1 13.17 18.43 4.02
N ASP A 2 12.33 19.47 3.94
CA ASP A 2 10.88 19.31 3.84
C ASP A 2 10.57 18.83 2.42
N SER A 3 10.39 17.52 2.23
CA SER A 3 10.01 16.97 0.93
C SER A 3 8.56 17.35 0.68
N LYS A 4 8.35 18.56 0.14
CA LYS A 4 7.05 19.04 -0.34
C LYS A 4 6.56 18.04 -1.37
N GLY A 5 5.72 17.10 -0.93
CA GLY A 5 5.18 16.06 -1.81
C GLY A 5 4.56 16.67 -3.07
N ARG A 6 4.51 15.90 -4.13
CA ARG A 6 3.95 16.30 -5.41
C ARG A 6 2.52 15.76 -5.52
N HIS A 7 1.54 16.64 -5.73
CA HIS A 7 0.18 16.21 -6.03
C HIS A 7 0.15 15.46 -7.36
N VAL A 8 -0.49 14.29 -7.39
CA VAL A 8 -0.63 13.46 -8.58
C VAL A 8 -1.99 13.75 -9.22
N THR A 9 -1.98 14.52 -10.31
CA THR A 9 -3.18 15.03 -10.99
C THR A 9 -3.61 14.21 -12.21
N GLY A 10 -2.94 13.07 -12.49
CA GLY A 10 -3.25 12.24 -13.66
C GLY A 10 -2.70 10.83 -13.59
N THR A 11 -3.14 9.98 -14.52
CA THR A 11 -2.80 8.57 -14.63
C THR A 11 -1.44 8.36 -15.30
N ALA A 12 -0.37 8.94 -14.77
CA ALA A 12 0.96 8.53 -15.19
C ALA A 12 1.10 7.02 -14.94
N LYS A 13 1.82 6.30 -15.82
CA LYS A 13 1.86 4.83 -15.84
C LYS A 13 2.16 4.18 -14.49
N ASN A 14 2.86 4.84 -13.58
CA ASN A 14 3.16 4.28 -12.27
C ASN A 14 2.05 4.48 -11.24
N HIS A 15 1.23 5.53 -11.38
CA HIS A 15 0.22 5.91 -10.38
C HIS A 15 -1.14 5.24 -10.60
N GLU A 16 -1.46 4.86 -11.83
CA GLU A 16 -2.74 4.23 -12.20
C GLU A 16 -3.03 2.89 -11.51
N SER A 17 -2.00 2.27 -10.92
CA SER A 17 -2.11 1.01 -10.19
C SER A 17 -2.03 1.19 -8.68
N ILE A 18 -1.95 2.43 -8.19
CA ILE A 18 -2.08 2.78 -6.79
C ILE A 18 -3.57 3.01 -6.50
N LEU A 19 -4.02 2.51 -5.35
CA LEU A 19 -5.43 2.46 -4.97
C LEU A 19 -5.62 3.11 -3.60
N TYR A 20 -6.76 3.76 -3.41
CA TYR A 20 -7.25 4.05 -2.07
C TYR A 20 -8.03 2.82 -1.58
N VAL A 21 -7.83 2.43 -0.32
CA VAL A 21 -8.52 1.31 0.31
C VAL A 21 -9.39 1.89 1.40
N GLU A 22 -10.70 1.65 1.33
CA GLU A 22 -11.65 2.05 2.35
C GLU A 22 -12.21 0.80 3.02
N VAL A 23 -12.12 0.75 4.35
CA VAL A 23 -12.59 -0.38 5.15
C VAL A 23 -13.70 0.11 6.06
N HIS A 24 -14.90 -0.40 5.87
CA HIS A 24 -16.07 -0.12 6.70
C HIS A 24 -16.14 -1.13 7.84
N ILE A 25 -16.38 -0.61 9.03
CA ILE A 25 -16.46 -1.38 10.27
C ILE A 25 -17.92 -1.41 10.71
N ASN A 26 -18.36 -2.54 11.25
CA ASN A 26 -19.76 -2.76 11.69
C ASN A 26 -20.25 -1.81 12.80
N ASP A 27 -19.38 -0.99 13.38
CA ASP A 27 -19.74 0.10 14.29
C ASP A 27 -20.09 1.42 13.57
N GLY A 28 -20.12 1.41 12.24
CA GLY A 28 -20.42 2.54 11.37
C GLY A 28 -19.22 3.44 11.07
N SER A 29 -18.03 3.12 11.59
CA SER A 29 -16.79 3.84 11.26
C SER A 29 -16.13 3.31 9.98
N SER A 30 -15.24 4.10 9.38
CA SER A 30 -14.39 3.63 8.28
C SER A 30 -12.93 4.05 8.44
N VAL A 31 -12.04 3.23 7.89
CA VAL A 31 -10.59 3.45 7.86
C VAL A 31 -10.15 3.60 6.41
N GLY A 32 -9.40 4.68 6.15
CA GLY A 32 -8.73 4.91 4.89
C GLY A 32 -7.29 4.43 4.92
N CYS A 33 -6.90 3.67 3.90
CA CYS A 33 -5.54 3.21 3.64
C CYS A 33 -5.18 3.40 2.16
N SER A 34 -3.92 3.10 1.84
CA SER A 34 -3.41 2.99 0.49
C SER A 34 -3.21 1.53 0.10
N GLY A 35 -3.08 1.27 -1.20
CA GLY A 35 -2.78 -0.04 -1.73
C GLY A 35 -2.31 0.04 -3.17
N PHE A 36 -2.00 -1.11 -3.77
CA PHE A 36 -1.54 -1.16 -5.15
C PHE A 36 -1.81 -2.52 -5.82
N LEU A 37 -2.07 -2.51 -7.12
CA LEU A 37 -2.31 -3.73 -7.90
C LEU A 37 -1.03 -4.53 -8.09
N VAL A 38 -1.12 -5.84 -7.88
CA VAL A 38 -0.08 -6.83 -8.22
C VAL A 38 -0.55 -7.85 -9.26
N SER A 39 -1.85 -7.86 -9.55
CA SER A 39 -2.47 -8.42 -10.76
C SER A 39 -3.74 -7.62 -11.07
N LYS A 40 -4.44 -7.89 -12.19
CA LYS A 40 -5.69 -7.19 -12.51
C LYS A 40 -6.78 -7.37 -11.46
N GLN A 41 -6.78 -8.43 -10.65
CA GLN A 41 -7.81 -8.73 -9.64
C GLN A 41 -7.24 -8.90 -8.21
N VAL A 42 -5.96 -8.57 -8.01
CA VAL A 42 -5.32 -8.67 -6.68
C VAL A 42 -4.55 -7.40 -6.42
N ALA A 43 -4.91 -6.74 -5.33
CA ALA A 43 -4.15 -5.63 -4.77
C ALA A 43 -3.48 -6.04 -3.46
N LEU A 44 -2.42 -5.34 -3.09
CA LEU A 44 -1.81 -5.42 -1.76
C LEU A 44 -2.09 -4.15 -0.97
N THR A 45 -2.19 -4.30 0.35
CA THR A 45 -2.31 -3.23 1.35
C THR A 45 -1.61 -3.68 2.65
N ALA A 46 -1.67 -2.88 3.71
CA ALA A 46 -1.20 -3.28 5.03
C ALA A 46 -2.24 -4.17 5.72
N ALA A 47 -1.79 -5.20 6.45
CA ALA A 47 -2.69 -6.14 7.12
C ALA A 47 -3.49 -5.46 8.24
N HIS A 48 -2.86 -4.54 8.98
CA HIS A 48 -3.53 -3.82 10.06
C HIS A 48 -4.71 -2.95 9.58
N CYS A 49 -4.79 -2.59 8.29
CA CYS A 49 -5.94 -1.88 7.74
C CYS A 49 -7.22 -2.74 7.76
N LEU A 50 -7.06 -4.07 7.77
CA LEU A 50 -8.15 -5.05 7.69
C LEU A 50 -8.45 -5.71 9.05
N ILE A 51 -7.84 -5.21 10.12
CA ILE A 51 -7.99 -5.69 11.48
C ILE A 51 -8.22 -4.46 12.36
N PRO A 52 -9.47 -3.96 12.41
CA PRO A 52 -9.74 -2.76 13.17
C PRO A 52 -9.51 -3.00 14.67
N LYS A 53 -9.18 -1.94 15.40
CA LYS A 53 -8.97 -2.02 16.86
C LYS A 53 -10.26 -2.35 17.62
N SER A 54 -11.41 -2.07 17.02
CA SER A 54 -12.76 -2.34 17.53
C SER A 54 -13.66 -2.75 16.37
N GLY A 55 -14.66 -3.59 16.65
CA GLY A 55 -15.59 -4.07 15.65
C GLY A 55 -14.99 -5.12 14.70
N GLU A 56 -15.70 -5.36 13.61
CA GLU A 56 -15.32 -6.28 12.54
C GLU A 56 -15.43 -5.58 11.19
N VAL A 57 -14.61 -6.01 10.23
CA VAL A 57 -14.71 -5.53 8.84
C VAL A 57 -16.06 -5.98 8.28
N GLU A 58 -16.93 -5.02 8.00
CA GLU A 58 -18.21 -5.25 7.33
C GLU A 58 -18.03 -5.29 5.82
N GLU A 59 -17.26 -4.33 5.28
CA GLU A 59 -17.00 -4.21 3.85
C GLU A 59 -15.60 -3.61 3.61
N ALA A 60 -14.96 -4.03 2.52
CA ALA A 60 -13.78 -3.37 2.00
C ALA A 60 -14.01 -2.95 0.54
N LEU A 61 -13.64 -1.72 0.24
CA LEU A 61 -13.74 -1.10 -1.08
C LEU A 61 -12.37 -0.61 -1.51
N VAL A 62 -12.14 -0.57 -2.83
CA VAL A 62 -10.97 0.12 -3.39
C VAL A 62 -11.41 1.17 -4.39
N ALA A 63 -10.80 2.35 -4.32
CA ALA A 63 -10.99 3.40 -5.29
C ALA A 63 -9.77 3.48 -6.22
N VAL A 64 -10.01 3.37 -7.52
CA VAL A 64 -8.97 3.38 -8.57
C VAL A 64 -9.08 4.68 -9.35
N MET A 65 -7.96 5.35 -9.59
CA MET A 65 -7.93 6.55 -10.41
C MET A 65 -8.25 6.22 -11.88
N GLU A 66 -9.18 6.97 -12.45
CA GLU A 66 -9.54 6.96 -13.85
C GLU A 66 -9.01 8.20 -14.57
N GLU A 67 -9.13 8.20 -15.90
CA GLU A 67 -8.79 9.37 -16.70
C GLU A 67 -9.61 10.59 -16.26
N GLY A 68 -8.98 11.76 -16.30
CA GLY A 68 -9.60 13.00 -15.82
C GLY A 68 -9.65 13.13 -14.28
N GLY A 69 -8.93 12.28 -13.54
CA GLY A 69 -8.76 12.42 -12.08
C GLY A 69 -9.97 12.00 -11.25
N LYS A 70 -10.93 11.30 -11.86
CA LYS A 70 -12.05 10.67 -11.16
C LYS A 70 -11.61 9.36 -10.53
N TYR A 71 -12.40 8.86 -9.59
CA TYR A 71 -12.18 7.55 -8.98
C TYR A 71 -13.38 6.65 -9.20
N ARG A 72 -13.12 5.41 -9.59
CA ARG A 72 -14.12 4.34 -9.61
C ARG A 72 -13.91 3.43 -8.42
N THR A 73 -14.99 3.22 -7.68
CA THR A 73 -15.00 2.30 -6.54
C THR A 73 -15.29 0.88 -6.99
N LEU A 74 -14.58 -0.08 -6.41
CA LEU A 74 -14.71 -1.51 -6.64
C LEU A 74 -14.86 -2.23 -5.31
N GLY A 75 -15.77 -3.21 -5.25
CA GLY A 75 -15.88 -4.09 -4.10
C GLY A 75 -14.72 -5.09 -4.00
N VAL A 76 -14.38 -5.45 -2.76
CA VAL A 76 -13.46 -6.54 -2.44
C VAL A 76 -14.27 -7.77 -2.05
N SER A 77 -14.09 -8.89 -2.76
CA SER A 77 -14.79 -10.16 -2.49
C SER A 77 -14.34 -10.81 -1.18
N ARG A 78 -13.04 -10.74 -0.92
CA ARG A 78 -12.37 -11.29 0.25
C ARG A 78 -10.98 -10.69 0.38
N TYR A 79 -10.37 -10.87 1.53
CA TYR A 79 -8.97 -10.54 1.76
C TYR A 79 -8.22 -11.72 2.38
N SER A 80 -6.89 -11.68 2.30
CA SER A 80 -6.01 -12.62 2.98
C SER A 80 -4.89 -11.84 3.64
N LEU A 81 -4.77 -11.97 4.95
CA LEU A 81 -3.60 -11.49 5.68
C LEU A 81 -2.39 -12.38 5.32
N SER A 82 -1.19 -11.84 5.42
CA SER A 82 0.03 -12.66 5.46
C SER A 82 -0.10 -13.75 6.52
N SER A 83 0.23 -14.98 6.16
CA SER A 83 0.24 -16.13 7.09
C SER A 83 1.21 -15.97 8.25
N ARG A 84 2.15 -15.02 8.15
CA ARG A 84 3.12 -14.68 9.19
C ARG A 84 2.75 -13.38 9.91
N TYR A 85 1.64 -12.74 9.57
CA TYR A 85 1.26 -11.48 10.19
C TYR A 85 1.08 -11.65 11.70
N ASN A 86 1.76 -10.80 12.47
CA ASN A 86 1.60 -10.75 13.92
C ASN A 86 0.94 -9.41 14.31
N PRO A 87 -0.33 -9.41 14.76
CA PRO A 87 -1.04 -8.19 15.12
C PRO A 87 -0.44 -7.45 16.33
N THR A 88 0.27 -8.16 17.21
CA THR A 88 0.89 -7.55 18.40
C THR A 88 2.15 -6.78 18.04
N THR A 89 2.98 -7.31 17.12
CA THR A 89 4.27 -6.70 16.75
C THR A 89 4.25 -5.97 15.39
N SER A 90 3.14 -6.09 14.64
CA SER A 90 3.00 -5.65 13.25
C SER A 90 4.12 -6.19 12.34
N GLU A 91 4.61 -7.39 12.61
CA GLU A 91 5.53 -8.09 11.72
C GLU A 91 4.77 -8.68 10.54
N TYR A 92 5.37 -8.63 9.35
CA TYR A 92 4.78 -9.12 8.12
C TYR A 92 3.42 -8.46 7.81
N ASP A 93 3.32 -7.17 8.09
CA ASP A 93 2.13 -6.32 7.94
C ASP A 93 1.77 -6.03 6.47
N TYR A 94 1.38 -7.07 5.75
CA TYR A 94 0.85 -6.98 4.39
C TYR A 94 -0.30 -7.97 4.21
N ALA A 95 -1.23 -7.61 3.34
CA ALA A 95 -2.40 -8.40 3.00
C ALA A 95 -2.77 -8.25 1.53
N ALA A 96 -3.46 -9.25 0.99
CA ALA A 96 -4.07 -9.20 -0.32
C ALA A 96 -5.57 -8.87 -0.25
N LEU A 97 -6.02 -8.06 -1.20
CA LEU A 97 -7.42 -7.79 -1.50
C LEU A 97 -7.77 -8.46 -2.84
N PHE A 98 -8.83 -9.26 -2.87
CA PHE A 98 -9.32 -9.91 -4.09
C PHE A 98 -10.50 -9.10 -4.63
N LEU A 99 -10.30 -8.43 -5.77
CA LEU A 99 -11.26 -7.47 -6.32
C LEU A 99 -12.41 -8.18 -7.03
N ASN A 100 -13.63 -7.66 -6.93
CA ASN A 100 -14.83 -8.21 -7.60
C ASN A 100 -14.80 -8.07 -9.12
N SER A 101 -13.91 -7.23 -9.66
CA SER A 101 -13.78 -7.01 -11.10
C SER A 101 -12.34 -6.66 -11.44
N PRO A 102 -11.86 -7.06 -12.63
CA PRO A 102 -10.52 -6.73 -13.07
C PRO A 102 -10.34 -5.24 -13.29
N VAL A 103 -9.15 -4.76 -12.96
CA VAL A 103 -8.65 -3.42 -13.27
C VAL A 103 -7.68 -3.55 -14.43
N ASP A 104 -8.00 -2.92 -15.56
CA ASP A 104 -7.18 -2.96 -16.77
C ASP A 104 -6.04 -1.94 -16.71
N ARG A 105 -5.12 -2.17 -15.77
CA ARG A 105 -3.92 -1.37 -15.53
C ARG A 105 -2.74 -2.30 -15.36
N GLU A 106 -1.55 -1.86 -15.76
CA GLU A 106 -0.37 -2.70 -15.62
C GLU A 106 -0.06 -2.91 -14.13
N PRO A 107 -0.04 -4.13 -13.58
CA PRO A 107 0.22 -4.32 -12.16
C PRO A 107 1.70 -4.06 -11.81
N TYR A 108 1.98 -3.80 -10.55
CA TYR A 108 3.33 -3.81 -10.03
C TYR A 108 3.92 -5.22 -10.08
N LYS A 109 5.18 -5.31 -10.52
CA LYS A 109 6.03 -6.46 -10.20
C LYS A 109 6.39 -6.39 -8.71
N VAL A 110 6.61 -7.53 -8.07
CA VAL A 110 7.05 -7.58 -6.67
C VAL A 110 8.45 -8.18 -6.59
N ALA A 111 9.30 -7.61 -5.75
CA ALA A 111 10.69 -8.06 -5.60
C ALA A 111 11.22 -7.81 -4.19
N THR A 112 12.34 -8.45 -3.85
CA THR A 112 13.06 -8.18 -2.61
C THR A 112 13.90 -6.90 -2.76
N TYR A 113 13.87 -6.01 -1.79
CA TYR A 113 14.72 -4.82 -1.80
C TYR A 113 16.19 -5.16 -1.53
N GLN A 114 17.09 -4.80 -2.45
CA GLN A 114 18.54 -5.02 -2.33
C GLN A 114 19.36 -3.73 -2.23
N GLY A 115 18.70 -2.59 -2.00
CA GLY A 115 19.37 -1.30 -1.88
C GLY A 115 20.11 -1.08 -0.56
N ASN A 116 20.59 0.14 -0.39
CA ASN A 116 21.48 0.61 0.66
C ASN A 116 20.91 1.82 1.41
N LYS A 117 21.50 2.11 2.57
CA LYS A 117 21.26 3.39 3.27
C LYS A 117 21.67 4.54 2.35
N GLY A 118 20.85 5.59 2.30
CA GLY A 118 21.02 6.76 1.46
C GLY A 118 20.31 6.69 0.11
N ASP A 119 19.79 5.51 -0.27
CA ASP A 119 19.05 5.38 -1.53
C ASP A 119 17.80 6.27 -1.54
N LEU A 120 17.57 6.90 -2.69
CA LEU A 120 16.36 7.66 -2.95
C LEU A 120 15.28 6.73 -3.52
N VAL A 121 14.11 6.76 -2.91
CA VAL A 121 12.95 5.97 -3.35
C VAL A 121 11.72 6.87 -3.46
N VAL A 122 10.75 6.43 -4.24
CA VAL A 122 9.52 7.18 -4.47
C VAL A 122 8.32 6.37 -4.00
N THR A 123 7.44 6.99 -3.22
CA THR A 123 6.14 6.43 -2.81
C THR A 123 5.02 7.35 -3.28
N ALA A 124 3.96 6.77 -3.85
CA ALA A 124 2.72 7.48 -4.14
C ALA A 124 1.59 6.84 -3.33
N ASN A 125 0.77 7.67 -2.69
CA ASN A 125 -0.21 7.22 -1.70
C ASN A 125 -1.31 8.25 -1.44
N PHE A 126 -2.23 7.92 -0.53
CA PHE A 126 -3.37 8.75 -0.13
C PHE A 126 -3.21 9.24 1.31
N PRO A 127 -2.44 10.32 1.55
CA PRO A 127 -2.25 10.82 2.91
C PRO A 127 -3.54 11.40 3.47
N GLY A 128 -3.95 10.94 4.64
CA GLY A 128 -5.23 11.26 5.31
C GLY A 128 -5.47 12.75 5.49
N HIS A 129 -4.44 13.52 5.83
CA HIS A 129 -4.53 14.98 6.01
C HIS A 129 -4.79 15.76 4.70
N LYS A 130 -4.66 15.11 3.53
CA LYS A 130 -5.01 15.68 2.22
C LYS A 130 -6.39 15.22 1.73
N GLN A 131 -6.96 14.18 2.34
CA GLN A 131 -8.25 13.65 1.89
C GLN A 131 -9.37 14.59 2.32
N LYS A 132 -10.25 14.91 1.36
CA LYS A 132 -11.46 15.70 1.61
C LYS A 132 -12.66 14.78 1.45
N LYS A 133 -13.74 15.04 2.19
CA LYS A 133 -14.97 14.21 2.24
C LYS A 133 -15.54 13.77 0.88
N LYS A 134 -15.21 14.44 -0.23
CA LYS A 134 -15.71 14.13 -1.58
C LYS A 134 -14.62 13.98 -2.65
N HIS A 135 -13.35 14.13 -2.26
CA HIS A 135 -12.23 14.17 -3.20
C HIS A 135 -11.02 13.47 -2.62
N LEU A 136 -10.65 12.36 -3.28
CA LEU A 136 -9.41 11.64 -2.99
C LEU A 136 -8.25 12.36 -3.67
N GLU A 137 -7.19 12.60 -2.90
CA GLU A 137 -5.97 13.24 -3.38
C GLU A 137 -4.78 12.29 -3.23
N MET A 138 -4.19 11.89 -4.36
CA MET A 138 -2.96 11.10 -4.37
C MET A 138 -1.74 12.03 -4.35
N TRP A 139 -0.76 11.71 -3.52
CA TRP A 139 0.47 12.48 -3.40
C TRP A 139 1.68 11.56 -3.51
N GLU A 140 2.74 12.07 -4.15
CA GLU A 140 4.01 11.41 -4.32
C GLU A 140 5.09 12.07 -3.45
N TYR A 141 5.92 11.25 -2.83
CA TYR A 141 7.01 11.69 -1.97
C TYR A 141 8.30 10.95 -2.35
N THR A 142 9.40 11.71 -2.41
CA THR A 142 10.75 11.14 -2.42
C THR A 142 11.19 10.93 -0.97
N LEU A 143 11.59 9.70 -0.66
CA LEU A 143 12.08 9.29 0.65
C LEU A 143 13.55 8.88 0.55
N ILE A 144 14.26 8.94 1.67
CA ILE A 144 15.65 8.50 1.77
C ILE A 144 15.69 7.27 2.67
N VAL A 145 16.28 6.17 2.21
CA VAL A 145 16.49 5.00 3.06
C VAL A 145 17.46 5.32 4.19
N ASP A 146 17.03 5.12 5.44
CA ASP A 146 17.84 5.46 6.60
C ASP A 146 18.36 4.21 7.34
N GLU A 147 17.50 3.20 7.51
CA GLU A 147 17.88 1.97 8.21
C GLU A 147 17.26 0.73 7.56
N ILE A 148 18.09 -0.29 7.33
CA ILE A 148 17.66 -1.57 6.74
C ILE A 148 17.79 -2.69 7.77
N ARG A 149 16.66 -3.19 8.28
CA ARG A 149 16.60 -4.21 9.32
C ARG A 149 16.30 -5.59 8.73
N ARG A 150 17.21 -6.14 7.90
CA ARG A 150 17.03 -7.45 7.23
C ARG A 150 16.86 -8.61 8.21
N LYS A 151 17.60 -8.59 9.34
CA LYS A 151 17.55 -9.67 10.35
C LYS A 151 16.35 -9.55 11.30
N ASN A 152 15.70 -8.39 11.36
CA ASN A 152 14.56 -8.13 12.24
C ASN A 152 13.30 -7.96 11.37
N HIS A 153 12.84 -9.08 10.80
CA HIS A 153 11.57 -9.16 10.08
C HIS A 153 11.47 -8.27 8.83
N ASN A 154 12.61 -7.94 8.20
CA ASN A 154 12.67 -7.23 6.92
C ASN A 154 11.98 -5.85 6.94
N LYS A 155 12.26 -5.04 7.96
CA LYS A 155 11.75 -3.66 8.04
C LYS A 155 12.73 -2.65 7.44
N LEU A 156 12.20 -1.58 6.87
CA LEU A 156 12.96 -0.50 6.24
C LEU A 156 12.47 0.84 6.77
N HIS A 157 13.31 1.54 7.52
CA HIS A 157 13.04 2.89 7.99
C HIS A 157 13.53 3.90 6.96
N MET A 158 12.72 4.92 6.70
CA MET A 158 13.08 5.98 5.76
C MET A 158 12.89 7.36 6.39
N ILE A 159 13.69 8.32 5.92
CA ILE A 159 13.52 9.73 6.23
C ILE A 159 12.54 10.33 5.21
N GLY A 160 11.49 10.95 5.75
CA GLY A 160 10.47 11.66 4.98
C GLY A 160 9.14 11.70 5.73
N PRO A 161 8.08 12.26 5.10
CA PRO A 161 6.78 12.38 5.73
C PRO A 161 6.08 11.03 5.90
N ALA A 162 5.47 10.84 7.06
CA ALA A 162 4.54 9.76 7.34
C ALA A 162 3.27 10.35 7.96
N TYR A 163 2.13 10.05 7.37
CA TYR A 163 0.81 10.50 7.78
C TYR A 163 -0.15 9.31 7.84
N HIS A 164 -1.18 9.41 8.68
CA HIS A 164 -2.32 8.48 8.62
C HIS A 164 -2.87 8.37 7.19
N GLY A 165 -3.43 7.22 6.81
CA GLY A 165 -3.95 6.97 5.45
C GLY A 165 -2.94 6.42 4.45
N GLN A 166 -1.64 6.55 4.73
CA GLN A 166 -0.59 6.05 3.83
C GLN A 166 -0.29 4.55 4.01
N SER A 167 -0.80 3.91 5.07
CA SER A 167 -0.65 2.48 5.34
C SER A 167 -1.02 1.65 4.11
N GLY A 168 -0.19 0.67 3.76
CA GLY A 168 -0.36 -0.18 2.57
C GLY A 168 0.21 0.39 1.27
N ALA A 169 0.67 1.63 1.25
CA ALA A 169 1.38 2.20 0.11
C ALA A 169 2.68 1.43 -0.19
N THR A 170 3.08 1.36 -1.46
CA THR A 170 4.41 0.82 -1.82
C THR A 170 5.42 1.93 -2.10
N PHE A 171 6.67 1.52 -2.31
CA PHE A 171 7.72 2.38 -2.83
C PHE A 171 8.39 1.71 -4.02
N SER A 172 8.97 2.54 -4.87
CA SER A 172 9.71 2.17 -6.08
C SER A 172 11.08 2.83 -6.10
N VAL A 173 12.01 2.21 -6.81
CA VAL A 173 13.35 2.74 -7.06
C VAL A 173 13.39 3.24 -8.51
N ASN A 174 13.96 4.42 -8.75
CA ASN A 174 14.13 5.01 -10.09
C ASN A 174 12.83 5.11 -10.92
N GLY A 175 11.67 5.18 -10.27
CA GLY A 175 10.38 5.20 -10.95
C GLY A 175 10.03 3.91 -11.70
N GLU A 176 10.69 2.79 -11.40
CA GLU A 176 10.29 1.49 -11.94
C GLU A 176 8.98 1.01 -11.30
N LYS A 177 8.13 0.31 -12.08
CA LYS A 177 6.88 -0.26 -11.58
C LYS A 177 7.12 -1.59 -10.83
N VAL A 178 8.01 -1.54 -9.84
CA VAL A 178 8.39 -2.63 -8.95
C VAL A 178 8.12 -2.21 -7.52
N ALA A 179 7.35 -3.03 -6.82
CA ALA A 179 6.99 -2.88 -5.42
C ALA A 179 7.89 -3.76 -4.55
N TYR A 180 8.47 -3.15 -3.52
CA TYR A 180 9.44 -3.81 -2.64
C TYR A 180 8.94 -4.04 -1.22
N GLY A 181 7.78 -3.50 -0.90
CA GLY A 181 7.15 -3.61 0.41
C GLY A 181 5.88 -2.78 0.51
N VAL A 182 5.33 -2.73 1.72
CA VAL A 182 4.18 -1.90 2.07
C VAL A 182 4.49 -1.01 3.27
N LEU A 183 3.97 0.20 3.28
CA LEU A 183 4.08 1.13 4.41
C LEU A 183 3.25 0.56 5.56
N SER A 184 3.89 0.27 6.68
CA SER A 184 3.25 -0.35 7.83
C SER A 184 2.93 0.70 8.90
N GLN A 185 3.92 1.51 9.30
CA GLN A 185 3.78 2.45 10.40
C GLN A 185 4.53 3.76 10.10
N GLY A 186 4.28 4.77 10.93
CA GLY A 186 5.10 5.98 11.02
C GLY A 186 5.69 6.10 12.41
N ASP A 187 7.02 6.18 12.51
CA ASP A 187 7.77 6.42 13.76
C ASP A 187 8.98 7.29 13.43
N ASN A 188 8.81 8.62 13.47
CA ASN A 188 9.82 9.59 13.01
C ASN A 188 10.24 9.43 11.53
N GLY A 189 9.36 8.84 10.73
CA GLY A 189 9.56 8.52 9.33
C GLY A 189 8.71 7.31 8.94
N PRO A 190 8.50 7.05 7.65
CA PRO A 190 7.74 5.88 7.23
C PRO A 190 8.56 4.60 7.43
N LEU A 191 7.92 3.61 8.05
CA LEU A 191 8.45 2.28 8.28
C LEU A 191 7.75 1.29 7.34
N PHE A 192 8.51 0.73 6.41
CA PHE A 192 8.02 -0.25 5.45
C PHE A 192 8.30 -1.67 5.89
N GLN A 193 7.31 -2.54 5.74
CA GLN A 193 7.50 -3.99 5.73
C GLN A 193 7.93 -4.40 4.31
N THR A 194 9.19 -4.82 4.15
CA THR A 194 9.70 -5.26 2.84
C THR A 194 9.43 -6.74 2.57
N PHE A 195 9.40 -7.10 1.29
CA PHE A 195 9.14 -8.46 0.85
C PHE A 195 10.43 -9.29 0.86
N ASP A 196 10.38 -10.44 1.55
CA ASP A 196 11.38 -11.50 1.48
C ASP A 196 10.93 -12.62 0.54
N LYS A 197 11.79 -13.64 0.34
CA LYS A 197 11.47 -14.77 -0.54
C LYS A 197 10.15 -15.47 -0.16
N PRO A 198 9.86 -15.77 1.13
CA PRO A 198 8.55 -16.30 1.52
C PRO A 198 7.39 -15.38 1.16
N ALA A 199 7.50 -14.06 1.38
CA ALA A 199 6.45 -13.11 1.00
C ALA A 199 6.20 -13.12 -0.52
N LEU A 200 7.25 -13.17 -1.33
CA LEU A 200 7.10 -13.25 -2.80
C LEU A 200 6.38 -14.53 -3.24
N LYS A 201 6.64 -15.67 -2.58
CA LYS A 201 5.94 -16.93 -2.85
C LYS A 201 4.46 -16.81 -2.51
N GLU A 202 4.14 -16.31 -1.32
CA GLU A 202 2.77 -16.11 -0.86
C GLU A 202 1.99 -15.15 -1.78
N ILE A 203 2.59 -14.02 -2.16
CA ILE A 203 1.99 -13.08 -3.11
C ILE A 203 1.74 -13.76 -4.47
N SER A 204 2.66 -14.61 -4.94
CA SER A 204 2.46 -15.38 -6.17
C SER A 204 1.30 -16.36 -6.06
N GLU A 205 1.10 -16.98 -4.89
CA GLU A 205 -0.03 -17.88 -4.64
C GLU A 205 -1.35 -17.11 -4.64
N TRP A 206 -1.42 -15.93 -4.01
CA TRP A 206 -2.60 -15.08 -4.07
C TRP A 206 -2.98 -14.67 -5.50
N LYS A 207 -1.99 -14.32 -6.34
CA LYS A 207 -2.23 -14.04 -7.77
C LYS A 207 -2.78 -15.24 -8.55
N ARG A 208 -2.52 -16.47 -8.09
CA ARG A 208 -3.03 -17.70 -8.72
C ARG A 208 -4.47 -18.00 -8.29
N LEU A 209 -4.83 -17.63 -7.06
CA LEU A 209 -6.17 -17.84 -6.48
C LEU A 209 -7.22 -16.82 -6.96
N SER A 210 -6.84 -15.83 -7.75
CA SER A 210 -7.75 -14.85 -8.36
C SER A 210 -8.15 -15.17 -9.81
N LYS A 211 -7.67 -16.30 -10.33
CA LYS A 211 -8.05 -16.84 -11.64
C LYS A 211 -9.26 -17.74 -11.53
#